data_AF-A0A377J2X4-F1
#
_entry.id   AF-A0A377J2X4-F1
#
_cell.length_a   1.000
_cell.length_b   1.000
_cell.length_c   1.000
_cell.angle_alpha   90.00
_cell.angle_beta   90.00
_cell.angle_gamma   90.00
#
_symmetry.space_group_name_H-M   'P 1'
#
loop_
_entity.id
_entity.type
_entity.pdbx_description
1 polymer ?
#
loop_
_entity_poly.entity_id
_entity_poly.type
_entity_poly.pdbx_seq_one_letter_code
_entity_poly.pdbx_strand_id
1 'polypeptide(L)'
;MRFDKRLFRFCVLQCSALAICVVFSACDKKDKNEFNKPAIYWYQNIIKEIKFGNLEGADNFYASLQSEHINSPLLPEAMLILGQAHIRKEEYLLAEFYFDEYLKRFGTAKNADYITYLKLQSRYYGIKNSSKDQEFSLTLSLPLMIF
;
A
#
# COMPACT_ATOMS: atom_id res chain seq x y z
N MET A 1 26.14 -29.26 47.87
CA MET A 1 25.85 -28.00 47.14
C MET A 1 24.45 -27.54 47.48
N ARG A 2 24.30 -26.49 48.29
CA ARG A 2 22.99 -25.99 48.74
C ARG A 2 22.65 -24.80 47.84
N PHE A 3 21.77 -25.01 46.87
CA PHE A 3 21.29 -23.95 45.98
C PHE A 3 20.47 -22.95 46.81
N ASP A 4 21.01 -21.75 47.02
CA ASP A 4 20.31 -20.69 47.74
C ASP A 4 19.16 -20.14 46.88
N LYS A 5 17.96 -20.67 47.12
CA LYS A 5 16.70 -20.26 46.47
C LYS A 5 16.41 -18.76 46.60
N ARG A 6 17.02 -18.09 47.59
CA ARG A 6 16.93 -16.63 47.78
C ARG A 6 17.75 -15.87 46.73
N LEU A 7 18.97 -16.33 46.42
CA LEU A 7 19.85 -15.73 45.40
C LEU A 7 19.25 -15.85 43.99
N PHE A 8 18.63 -17.00 43.70
CA PHE A 8 17.92 -17.24 42.44
C PHE A 8 16.68 -16.33 42.27
N ARG A 9 15.92 -16.10 43.35
CA ARG A 9 14.76 -15.17 43.34
C ARG A 9 15.17 -13.71 43.15
N PHE A 10 16.28 -13.26 43.73
CA PHE A 10 16.79 -11.90 43.52
C PHE A 10 17.25 -11.68 42.07
N CYS A 11 17.90 -12.68 41.47
CA CYS A 11 18.34 -12.62 40.07
C CYS A 11 17.15 -12.60 39.09
N VAL A 12 16.13 -13.43 39.31
CA VAL A 12 14.90 -13.44 38.49
C VAL A 12 14.11 -12.14 38.64
N LEU A 13 14.03 -11.56 39.85
CA LEU A 13 13.35 -10.27 40.09
C LEU A 13 14.06 -9.09 39.41
N GLN A 14 15.40 -9.10 39.40
CA GLN A 14 16.21 -8.09 38.70
C GLN A 14 16.08 -8.20 37.18
N CYS A 15 16.05 -9.41 36.63
CA CYS A 15 15.85 -9.63 35.20
C CYS A 15 14.43 -9.25 34.72
N SER A 16 13.39 -9.47 35.55
CA SER A 16 12.03 -9.06 35.21
C SER A 16 11.83 -7.53 35.24
N ALA A 17 12.54 -6.82 36.12
CA ALA A 17 12.48 -5.36 36.18
C ALA A 17 13.17 -4.70 34.97
N LEU A 18 14.27 -5.27 34.48
CA LEU A 18 15.00 -4.77 33.32
C LEU A 18 14.22 -4.97 32.00
N ALA A 19 13.46 -6.06 31.89
CA ALA A 19 12.63 -6.35 30.71
C ALA A 19 11.48 -5.35 30.52
N ILE A 20 10.91 -4.82 31.61
CA ILE A 20 9.79 -3.86 31.57
C ILE A 20 10.25 -2.47 31.05
N CYS A 21 11.49 -2.06 31.32
CA CYS A 21 12.02 -0.77 30.86
C CYS A 21 12.26 -0.72 29.34
N VAL A 22 12.51 -1.86 28.68
CA VAL A 22 12.77 -1.90 27.23
C VAL A 22 11.48 -1.73 26.43
N VAL A 23 10.32 -2.15 26.97
CA VAL A 23 9.03 -2.07 26.26
C VAL A 23 8.54 -0.63 26.14
N PHE A 24 8.90 0.28 27.06
CA PHE A 24 8.48 1.69 27.00
C PHE A 24 9.39 2.59 26.15
N SER A 25 10.48 2.06 25.59
CA SER A 25 11.39 2.82 24.71
C SER A 25 11.01 2.74 23.23
N ALA A 26 10.01 1.93 22.86
CA ALA A 26 9.49 1.82 21.50
C ALA A 26 8.36 2.85 21.26
N CYS A 27 8.62 4.12 21.57
CA CYS A 27 7.78 5.22 21.13
C CYS A 27 8.51 5.89 19.97
N ASP A 28 8.29 5.36 18.75
CA ASP A 28 8.74 5.99 17.52
C ASP A 28 8.05 7.36 17.43
N LYS A 29 8.80 8.42 17.70
CA LYS A 29 8.35 9.79 17.46
C LYS A 29 8.31 9.98 15.94
N LYS A 30 7.21 9.52 15.31
CA LYS A 30 6.82 9.99 13.98
C LYS A 30 6.43 11.45 14.13
N ASP A 31 7.44 12.29 14.16
CA ASP A 31 7.30 13.71 14.34
C ASP A 31 6.55 14.26 13.12
N LYS A 32 5.47 14.98 13.43
CA LYS A 32 4.73 15.91 12.58
C LYS A 32 3.81 15.24 11.56
N ASN A 33 2.56 15.14 11.99
CA ASN A 33 1.39 15.40 11.15
C ASN A 33 1.65 16.55 10.16
N GLU A 34 2.27 16.22 9.02
CA GLU A 34 2.48 17.15 7.93
C GLU A 34 1.11 17.34 7.28
N PHE A 35 0.56 18.55 7.43
CA PHE A 35 -0.70 18.92 6.80
C PHE A 35 -0.50 20.22 6.03
N ASN A 36 -1.43 20.51 5.11
CA ASN A 36 -1.50 21.76 4.37
C ASN A 36 -0.22 22.01 3.55
N LYS A 37 0.18 21.01 2.78
CA LYS A 37 1.30 21.10 1.84
C LYS A 37 0.75 21.27 0.42
N PRO A 38 1.48 21.91 -0.50
CA PRO A 38 1.02 22.04 -1.88
C PRO A 38 0.93 20.67 -2.55
N ALA A 39 0.02 20.49 -3.50
CA ALA A 39 -0.19 19.22 -4.21
C ALA A 39 1.10 18.59 -4.76
N ILE A 40 2.02 19.42 -5.27
CA ILE A 40 3.31 18.96 -5.80
C ILE A 40 4.19 18.29 -4.76
N TYR A 41 4.13 18.73 -3.49
CA TYR A 41 4.89 18.14 -2.40
C TYR A 41 4.48 16.69 -2.17
N TRP A 42 3.17 16.45 -2.09
CA TRP A 42 2.62 15.12 -1.93
C TRP A 42 3.00 14.23 -3.11
N TYR A 43 2.81 14.70 -4.34
CA TYR A 43 3.19 13.98 -5.56
C TYR A 43 4.68 13.60 -5.58
N GLN A 44 5.58 14.54 -5.27
CA GLN A 44 7.01 14.26 -5.23
C GLN A 44 7.38 13.18 -4.21
N ASN A 45 6.72 13.17 -3.05
CA ASN A 45 6.93 12.13 -2.04
C ASN A 45 6.37 10.77 -2.48
N ILE A 46 5.25 10.71 -3.19
CA ILE A 46 4.76 9.46 -3.83
C ILE A 46 5.86 8.87 -4.71
N ILE A 47 6.43 9.67 -5.63
CA ILE A 47 7.49 9.21 -6.53
C ILE A 47 8.74 8.78 -5.76
N LYS A 48 9.10 9.51 -4.70
CA LYS A 48 10.24 9.20 -3.85
C LYS A 48 10.06 7.85 -3.13
N GLU A 49 8.92 7.61 -2.50
CA GLU A 49 8.63 6.36 -1.80
C GLU A 49 8.57 5.16 -2.76
N ILE A 50 8.00 5.33 -3.96
CA ILE A 50 8.03 4.30 -5.01
C ILE A 50 9.47 3.94 -5.41
N LYS A 51 10.36 4.94 -5.54
CA LYS A 51 11.79 4.71 -5.84
C LYS A 51 12.50 3.97 -4.72
N PHE A 52 12.11 4.19 -3.46
CA PHE A 52 12.62 3.44 -2.31
C PHE A 52 11.95 2.06 -2.14
N GLY A 53 10.92 1.76 -2.95
CA GLY A 53 10.18 0.51 -2.87
C GLY A 53 9.21 0.43 -1.69
N ASN A 54 8.93 1.55 -1.02
CA ASN A 54 7.98 1.67 0.08
C ASN A 54 6.60 2.06 -0.47
N LEU A 55 5.83 1.10 -0.97
CA LEU A 55 4.53 1.40 -1.57
C LEU A 55 3.48 1.84 -0.55
N GLU A 56 3.50 1.31 0.67
CA GLU A 56 2.62 1.77 1.75
C GLU A 56 2.83 3.27 2.06
N GLY A 57 4.09 3.72 2.09
CA GLY A 57 4.41 5.15 2.22
C GLY A 57 3.86 5.97 1.06
N ALA A 58 3.99 5.47 -0.17
CA ALA A 58 3.46 6.11 -1.36
C ALA A 58 1.92 6.22 -1.34
N ASP A 59 1.23 5.17 -0.90
CA ASP A 59 -0.23 5.12 -0.75
C ASP A 59 -0.71 6.13 0.29
N ASN A 60 0.00 6.24 1.42
CA ASN A 60 -0.28 7.24 2.46
C ASN A 60 -0.14 8.67 1.92
N PHE A 61 0.92 8.97 1.17
CA PHE A 61 1.08 10.28 0.55
C PHE A 61 0.02 10.56 -0.52
N TYR A 62 -0.44 9.54 -1.23
CA TYR A 62 -1.54 9.67 -2.18
C TYR A 62 -2.88 9.95 -1.48
N ALA A 63 -3.16 9.32 -0.35
CA ALA A 63 -4.32 9.63 0.47
C ALA A 63 -4.30 11.09 0.96
N SER A 64 -3.13 11.61 1.37
CA SER A 64 -2.95 13.03 1.70
C SER A 64 -3.17 13.94 0.49
N LEU A 65 -2.62 13.60 -0.68
CA LEU A 65 -2.86 14.35 -1.92
C LEU A 65 -4.34 14.40 -2.28
N GLN A 66 -5.05 13.28 -2.18
CA GLN A 66 -6.46 13.18 -2.54
C GLN A 66 -7.38 13.93 -1.57
N SER A 67 -7.09 13.87 -0.28
CA SER A 67 -7.89 14.52 0.76
C SER A 67 -7.70 16.04 0.77
N GLU A 68 -6.47 16.54 0.60
CA GLU A 68 -6.20 17.99 0.60
C GLU A 68 -6.46 18.65 -0.77
N HIS A 69 -6.21 17.93 -1.87
CA HIS A 69 -6.22 18.49 -3.23
C HIS A 69 -7.05 17.64 -4.19
N ILE A 70 -8.33 17.44 -3.87
CA ILE A 70 -9.26 16.59 -4.63
C ILE A 70 -9.33 16.95 -6.14
N ASN A 71 -9.13 18.21 -6.54
CA ASN A 71 -9.19 18.63 -7.95
C ASN A 71 -7.80 18.79 -8.60
N SER A 72 -6.75 18.29 -7.96
CA SER A 72 -5.40 18.40 -8.50
C SER A 72 -5.25 17.62 -9.81
N PRO A 73 -4.63 18.22 -10.86
CA PRO A 73 -4.32 17.51 -12.09
C PRO A 73 -3.28 16.39 -11.90
N LEU A 74 -2.61 16.34 -10.75
CA LEU A 74 -1.61 15.33 -10.41
C LEU A 74 -2.22 14.00 -9.93
N LEU A 75 -3.49 14.00 -9.52
CA LEU A 75 -4.18 12.79 -9.06
C LEU A 75 -4.24 11.65 -10.09
N PRO A 76 -4.68 11.88 -11.34
CA PRO A 76 -4.73 10.80 -12.34
C PRO A 76 -3.34 10.21 -12.58
N GLU A 77 -2.31 11.05 -12.67
CA GLU A 77 -0.95 10.59 -12.91
C GLU A 77 -0.40 9.79 -11.71
N ALA A 78 -0.57 10.28 -10.48
CA ALA A 78 -0.16 9.58 -9.28
C ALA A 78 -0.83 8.20 -9.17
N MET A 79 -2.14 8.14 -9.41
CA MET A 79 -2.92 6.90 -9.37
C MET A 79 -2.42 5.87 -10.40
N LEU A 80 -2.09 6.32 -11.62
CA LEU A 80 -1.52 5.47 -12.67
C LEU A 80 -0.14 4.91 -12.32
N ILE A 81 0.71 5.74 -11.73
CA ILE A 81 2.06 5.34 -11.33
C ILE A 81 2.00 4.33 -10.18
N LEU A 82 1.10 4.53 -9.21
CA LEU A 82 0.85 3.59 -8.11
C LEU A 82 0.34 2.25 -8.62
N GLY A 83 -0.69 2.22 -9.46
CA GLY A 83 -1.20 0.97 -10.04
C GLY A 83 -0.10 0.16 -10.73
N GLN A 84 0.75 0.80 -11.52
CA GLN A 84 1.90 0.14 -12.14
C GLN A 84 2.99 -0.27 -11.14
N ALA A 85 3.19 0.51 -10.07
CA ALA A 85 4.14 0.15 -9.01
C ALA A 85 3.69 -1.11 -8.25
N HIS A 86 2.41 -1.24 -7.95
CA HIS A 86 1.83 -2.44 -7.34
C HIS A 86 1.92 -3.66 -8.27
N ILE A 87 1.73 -3.51 -9.60
CA ILE A 87 2.03 -4.60 -10.55
C ILE A 87 3.48 -5.07 -10.40
N ARG A 88 4.45 -4.14 -10.37
CA ARG A 88 5.88 -4.48 -10.25
C ARG A 88 6.23 -5.16 -8.92
N LYS A 89 5.41 -4.99 -7.89
CA LYS A 89 5.54 -5.65 -6.58
C LYS A 89 4.68 -6.91 -6.44
N GLU A 90 4.03 -7.35 -7.52
CA GLU A 90 3.09 -8.48 -7.55
C GLU A 90 1.85 -8.29 -6.66
N GLU A 91 1.51 -7.04 -6.32
CA GLU A 91 0.34 -6.65 -5.54
C GLU A 91 -0.85 -6.39 -6.47
N TYR A 92 -1.20 -7.42 -7.24
CA TYR A 92 -2.11 -7.32 -8.38
C TYR A 92 -3.53 -6.84 -8.04
N LEU A 93 -4.03 -7.22 -6.87
CA LEU A 93 -5.35 -6.78 -6.39
C LEU A 93 -5.37 -5.26 -6.13
N LEU A 94 -4.30 -4.74 -5.54
CA LEU A 94 -4.17 -3.31 -5.24
C LEU A 94 -3.91 -2.51 -6.52
N ALA A 95 -3.13 -3.06 -7.45
CA ALA A 95 -3.00 -2.49 -8.79
C ALA A 95 -4.35 -2.40 -9.52
N GLU A 96 -5.15 -3.47 -9.49
CA GLU A 96 -6.48 -3.47 -10.10
C GLU A 96 -7.38 -2.41 -9.49
N PHE A 97 -7.38 -2.29 -8.16
CA PHE A 97 -8.12 -1.26 -7.44
C PHE A 97 -7.78 0.14 -7.96
N TYR A 98 -6.48 0.45 -8.11
CA TYR A 98 -6.06 1.74 -8.64
C TYR A 98 -6.56 2.00 -10.08
N PHE A 99 -6.54 1.01 -10.97
CA PHE A 99 -7.06 1.18 -12.33
C PHE A 99 -8.58 1.28 -12.38
N ASP A 100 -9.28 0.60 -11.48
CA ASP A 100 -10.74 0.69 -11.35
C ASP A 100 -11.17 2.08 -10.87
N GLU A 101 -10.51 2.60 -9.84
CA GLU A 101 -10.74 3.97 -9.35
C GLU A 101 -10.35 5.02 -10.40
N TYR A 102 -9.33 4.75 -11.22
CA TYR A 102 -8.96 5.63 -12.32
C TYR A 102 -10.09 5.71 -13.36
N LEU A 103 -10.62 4.57 -13.80
CA LEU A 103 -11.71 4.53 -14.77
C LEU A 103 -12.96 5.26 -14.25
N LYS A 104 -13.32 5.06 -12.98
CA LYS A 104 -14.48 5.73 -12.35
C LYS A 104 -14.35 7.25 -12.36
N ARG A 105 -13.14 7.76 -12.14
CA ARG A 105 -12.93 9.19 -11.85
C ARG A 105 -12.36 10.01 -13.00
N PHE A 106 -11.48 9.40 -13.79
CA PHE A 106 -10.69 10.05 -14.84
C PHE A 106 -10.82 9.35 -16.21
N GLY A 107 -11.70 8.34 -16.29
CA GLY A 107 -12.00 7.64 -17.54
C GLY A 107 -12.61 8.57 -18.58
N THR A 108 -12.10 8.47 -19.80
CA THR A 108 -12.58 9.15 -21.00
C THR A 108 -12.54 8.16 -22.16
N ALA A 109 -13.28 8.43 -23.24
CA ALA A 109 -13.23 7.58 -24.44
C ALA A 109 -11.81 7.43 -25.04
N LYS A 110 -10.89 8.35 -24.74
CA LYS A 110 -9.52 8.32 -25.27
C LYS A 110 -8.56 7.45 -24.46
N ASN A 111 -8.81 7.27 -23.16
CA ASN A 111 -7.90 6.54 -22.26
C ASN A 111 -8.52 5.24 -21.70
N ALA A 112 -9.85 5.09 -21.72
CA ALA A 112 -10.54 3.98 -21.08
C ALA A 112 -10.01 2.61 -21.54
N ASP A 113 -9.75 2.43 -22.84
CA ASP A 113 -9.23 1.18 -23.39
C ASP A 113 -7.85 0.84 -22.82
N TYR A 114 -6.95 1.82 -22.73
CA TYR A 114 -5.61 1.62 -22.19
C TYR A 114 -5.65 1.29 -20.69
N ILE A 115 -6.49 1.98 -19.92
CA ILE A 115 -6.61 1.70 -18.48
C ILE A 115 -7.27 0.34 -18.24
N THR A 116 -8.26 -0.02 -19.06
CA THR A 116 -8.89 -1.34 -19.04
C THR A 116 -7.88 -2.43 -19.36
N TYR A 117 -6.99 -2.20 -20.33
CA TYR A 117 -5.86 -3.08 -20.61
C TYR A 117 -4.97 -3.26 -19.38
N LEU A 118 -4.58 -2.18 -18.68
CA LEU A 118 -3.76 -2.28 -17.45
C LEU A 118 -4.47 -3.04 -16.33
N LYS A 119 -5.78 -2.84 -16.17
CA LYS A 119 -6.62 -3.59 -15.23
C LYS A 119 -6.66 -5.09 -15.56
N LEU A 120 -6.84 -5.43 -16.84
CA LEU A 120 -6.79 -6.83 -17.29
C LEU A 120 -5.40 -7.44 -17.11
N GLN A 121 -4.34 -6.65 -17.35
CA GLN A 121 -2.96 -7.07 -17.16
C GLN A 121 -2.68 -7.40 -15.69
N SER A 122 -3.09 -6.56 -14.73
CA SER A 122 -2.90 -6.85 -13.31
C SER A 122 -3.61 -8.14 -12.91
N ARG A 123 -4.86 -8.33 -13.35
CA ARG A 123 -5.61 -9.57 -13.11
C ARG A 123 -4.91 -10.78 -13.71
N TYR A 124 -4.50 -10.71 -14.97
CA TYR A 124 -3.81 -11.81 -15.64
C TYR A 124 -2.56 -12.26 -14.87
N TYR A 125 -1.72 -11.31 -14.43
CA TYR A 125 -0.53 -11.63 -13.64
C TYR A 125 -0.85 -12.18 -12.24
N GLY A 126 -2.03 -11.88 -11.70
CA GLY A 126 -2.50 -12.45 -10.43
C GLY A 126 -2.88 -13.93 -10.48
N ILE A 127 -3.13 -14.49 -11.66
CA ILE A 127 -3.52 -15.91 -11.81
C ILE A 127 -2.26 -16.77 -11.64
N LYS A 128 -2.15 -17.48 -10.51
CA LYS A 128 -1.03 -18.40 -10.24
C LYS A 128 -1.40 -19.84 -10.56
N ASN A 129 -2.66 -20.23 -10.35
CA ASN A 129 -3.15 -21.55 -10.67
C ASN A 129 -4.58 -21.49 -11.20
N SER A 130 -4.72 -21.57 -12.53
CA SER A 130 -6.00 -21.46 -13.22
C SER A 130 -7.08 -22.44 -12.75
N SER A 131 -6.73 -23.59 -12.18
CA SER A 131 -7.73 -24.54 -11.65
C SER A 131 -8.22 -24.20 -10.24
N LYS A 132 -7.44 -23.43 -9.46
CA LYS A 132 -7.82 -22.97 -8.12
C LYS A 132 -8.38 -21.54 -8.14
N ASP A 133 -7.94 -20.74 -9.10
CA ASP A 133 -8.31 -19.33 -9.25
C ASP A 133 -9.50 -19.17 -10.21
N GLN A 134 -10.36 -20.20 -10.33
CA GLN A 134 -11.48 -20.21 -11.29
C GLN A 134 -12.44 -19.04 -11.09
N GLU A 135 -12.77 -18.69 -9.84
CA GLU A 135 -13.64 -17.54 -9.54
C GLU A 135 -13.00 -16.21 -10.01
N PHE A 136 -11.70 -16.03 -9.75
CA PHE A 136 -10.95 -14.85 -10.18
C PHE A 136 -10.79 -14.80 -11.71
N SER A 137 -10.64 -15.95 -12.37
CA SER A 137 -10.61 -16.05 -13.83
C SER A 137 -12.00 -15.80 -14.46
N LEU A 138 -13.09 -16.20 -13.82
CA LEU A 138 -14.45 -15.97 -14.33
C LEU A 138 -14.86 -14.51 -14.21
N THR A 139 -14.44 -13.83 -13.14
CA THR A 139 -14.67 -12.38 -12.99
C THR A 139 -13.88 -11.53 -14.00
N LEU A 140 -12.82 -12.09 -14.61
CA LEU A 140 -12.10 -11.49 -15.75
C LEU A 140 -12.93 -11.48 -17.04
N SER A 141 -13.74 -12.51 -17.29
CA SER A 141 -14.48 -12.68 -18.56
C SER A 141 -15.86 -12.00 -18.57
N LEU A 142 -16.44 -11.72 -17.40
CA LEU A 142 -17.75 -11.08 -17.29
C LEU A 142 -17.88 -9.70 -17.99
N PRO A 143 -16.90 -8.77 -17.91
CA PRO A 143 -17.02 -7.49 -18.62
C PRO A 143 -16.85 -7.61 -20.16
N LEU A 144 -16.36 -8.75 -20.67
CA LEU A 144 -16.18 -8.99 -22.11
C LEU A 144 -17.39 -9.65 -22.79
N MET A 145 -18.39 -10.12 -22.04
CA MET A 145 -19.58 -10.80 -22.57
C MET A 145 -20.85 -9.92 -22.61
N ILE A 146 -20.75 -8.62 -22.33
CA ILE A 146 -21.90 -7.68 -22.35
C ILE A 146 -21.86 -6.75 -23.59
N PHE A 147 -21.18 -7.17 -24.66
CA PHE A 147 -21.30 -6.55 -25.99
C PHE A 147 -21.69 -7.60 -27.03
#